data_AF-A0A7K0ETC4-F1
#
_entry.id   AF-A0A7K0ETC4-F1
#
_cell.length_a   1.000
_cell.length_b   1.000
_cell.length_c   1.000
_cell.angle_alpha   90.00
_cell.angle_beta   90.00
_cell.angle_gamma   90.00
#
_symmetry.space_group_name_H-M   'P 1'
#
loop_
_entity.id
_entity.type
_entity.pdbx_description
1 polymer ?
#
loop_
_entity_poly.entity_id
_entity_poly.type
_entity_poly.pdbx_seq_one_letter_code
_entity_poly.pdbx_strand_id
1 'polypeptide(L)'
;MGSTNRFTFFNFKDGKQVPNSDSATNIWDIGIRATTIIVNGGTGRSGQGGAYIHTGTLESLSAVPETATFAGDENANKLAIPTGSGNGWYTYGGGVISPTNDKVLVIRTGDGKYAKVQILSYYKGGPDGPGSESRFYTFRYVYQPDGSKKLN
;
A
#
# COMPACT_ATOMS: atom_id res chain seq x y z
N MET A 1 -7.41 8.94 10.17
CA MET A 1 -6.04 9.46 10.40
C MET A 1 -6.01 10.84 9.78
N GLY A 2 -5.90 11.93 10.54
CA GLY A 2 -5.96 13.28 9.95
C GLY A 2 -5.43 14.35 10.88
N SER A 3 -4.22 14.86 10.58
CA SER A 3 -3.75 16.23 10.91
C SER A 3 -2.22 16.39 10.86
N THR A 4 -1.41 15.33 10.79
CA THR A 4 0.06 15.48 10.67
C THR A 4 0.50 15.19 9.23
N ASN A 5 1.39 16.01 8.67
CA ASN A 5 2.03 15.75 7.36
C ASN A 5 3.03 14.56 7.42
N ARG A 6 2.77 13.60 8.29
CA ARG A 6 3.57 12.42 8.58
C ARG A 6 2.92 11.19 7.96
N PHE A 7 3.74 10.17 7.74
CA PHE A 7 3.22 8.87 7.38
C PHE A 7 2.60 8.19 8.59
N THR A 8 1.51 7.49 8.37
CA THR A 8 1.04 6.46 9.30
C THR A 8 1.53 5.12 8.80
N PHE A 9 2.32 4.42 9.62
CA PHE A 9 2.91 3.14 9.27
C PHE A 9 1.98 1.99 9.67
N PHE A 10 2.03 0.90 8.93
CA PHE A 10 1.21 -0.29 9.16
C PHE A 10 2.05 -1.56 8.97
N ASN A 11 1.79 -2.57 9.79
CA ASN A 11 2.37 -3.91 9.70
C ASN A 11 1.26 -4.93 9.40
N PHE A 12 1.43 -5.74 8.35
CA PHE A 12 0.43 -6.72 7.91
C PHE A 12 0.37 -7.96 8.81
N LYS A 13 1.50 -8.35 9.40
CA LYS A 13 1.57 -9.51 10.31
C LYS A 13 0.67 -9.29 11.52
N ASP A 14 0.74 -8.13 12.14
CA ASP A 14 0.00 -7.80 13.36
C ASP A 14 -1.33 -7.10 13.06
N GLY A 15 -1.53 -6.64 11.82
CA GLY A 15 -2.72 -5.92 11.38
C GLY A 15 -2.90 -4.56 12.08
N LYS A 16 -1.79 -3.89 12.40
CA LYS A 16 -1.77 -2.73 13.29
C LYS A 16 -0.90 -1.60 12.77
N GLN A 17 -1.22 -0.40 13.25
CA GLN A 17 -0.36 0.77 13.06
C GLN A 17 0.94 0.62 13.83
N VAL A 18 2.03 1.08 13.24
CA VAL A 18 3.35 1.12 13.86
C VAL A 18 3.65 2.56 14.31
N PRO A 19 4.16 2.77 15.54
CA PRO A 19 4.56 4.10 16.01
C PRO A 19 5.58 4.78 15.10
N ASN A 20 5.50 6.11 14.99
CA ASN A 20 6.45 6.88 14.19
C ASN A 20 7.91 6.80 14.71
N SER A 21 8.10 6.51 16.00
CA SER A 21 9.42 6.26 16.61
C SER A 21 10.15 5.09 15.95
N ASP A 22 9.42 4.13 15.35
CA ASP A 22 9.98 2.93 14.74
C ASP A 22 10.18 3.07 13.23
N SER A 23 10.05 4.28 12.69
CA SER A 23 10.19 4.58 11.25
C SER A 23 11.55 4.19 10.66
N ALA A 24 12.61 4.14 11.46
CA ALA A 24 13.95 3.71 11.06
C ALA A 24 14.19 2.19 11.18
N THR A 25 13.15 1.41 11.46
CA THR A 25 13.22 -0.05 11.61
C THR A 25 12.56 -0.77 10.42
N ASN A 26 12.72 -2.10 10.35
CA ASN A 26 12.08 -2.94 9.34
C ASN A 26 10.69 -3.47 9.75
N ILE A 27 10.12 -3.02 10.88
CA ILE A 27 8.89 -3.61 11.44
C ILE A 27 7.60 -3.11 10.79
N TRP A 28 7.66 -2.04 9.99
CA TRP A 28 6.53 -1.57 9.21
C TRP A 28 6.65 -2.00 7.75
N ASP A 29 5.52 -2.12 7.07
CA ASP A 29 5.46 -2.64 5.70
C ASP A 29 5.06 -1.56 4.70
N ILE A 30 4.00 -0.81 5.04
CA ILE A 30 3.56 0.35 4.28
C ILE A 30 3.45 1.59 5.17
N GLY A 31 3.68 2.76 4.58
CA GLY A 31 3.37 4.06 5.15
C GLY A 31 2.35 4.79 4.28
N ILE A 32 1.36 5.43 4.90
CA ILE A 32 0.29 6.14 4.19
C ILE A 32 0.29 7.62 4.60
N ARG A 33 0.25 8.52 3.62
CA ARG A 33 0.10 9.98 3.82
C ARG A 33 -0.61 10.62 2.63
N ALA A 34 -1.78 11.22 2.87
CA ALA A 34 -2.65 11.68 1.79
C ALA A 34 -2.81 10.56 0.75
N THR A 35 -2.62 10.79 -0.54
CA THR A 35 -2.68 9.74 -1.57
C THR A 35 -1.41 8.89 -1.70
N THR A 36 -0.34 9.26 -1.00
CA THR A 36 0.95 8.58 -1.11
C THR A 36 0.96 7.33 -0.25
N ILE A 37 1.35 6.21 -0.86
CA ILE A 37 1.67 4.95 -0.16
C ILE A 37 3.13 4.65 -0.44
N ILE A 38 3.86 4.35 0.63
CA ILE A 38 5.29 4.07 0.59
C ILE A 38 5.56 2.67 1.14
N VAL A 39 6.60 1.97 0.68
CA VAL A 39 6.96 0.61 1.13
C VAL A 39 8.28 0.57 1.89
N ASN A 40 8.42 -0.22 2.95
CA ASN A 40 9.66 -0.24 3.73
C ASN A 40 10.83 -0.95 3.04
N GLY A 41 11.32 -0.39 1.93
CA GLY A 41 12.50 -0.81 1.21
C GLY A 41 12.80 0.12 0.04
N GLY A 42 13.95 -0.09 -0.58
CA GLY A 42 14.57 0.89 -1.49
C GLY A 42 15.54 1.82 -0.75
N THR A 43 15.88 2.94 -1.38
CA THR A 43 16.93 3.85 -0.90
C THR A 43 16.49 4.57 0.39
N GLY A 44 17.35 4.51 1.41
CA GLY A 44 17.15 5.24 2.67
C GLY A 44 16.14 4.60 3.62
N ARG A 45 15.78 3.33 3.41
CA ARG A 45 14.93 2.54 4.31
C ARG A 45 15.62 1.27 4.74
N SER A 46 15.34 0.83 5.96
CA SER A 46 16.02 -0.31 6.58
C SER A 46 15.42 -1.67 6.20
N GLY A 47 14.17 -1.72 5.70
CA GLY A 47 13.51 -2.96 5.34
C GLY A 47 13.82 -3.46 3.93
N GLN A 48 13.34 -4.67 3.64
CA GLN A 48 13.46 -5.35 2.33
C GLN A 48 12.24 -5.14 1.43
N GLY A 49 11.39 -4.19 1.79
CA GLY A 49 10.08 -4.01 1.19
C GLY A 49 10.12 -3.54 -0.25
N GLY A 50 9.01 -3.77 -0.93
CA GLY A 50 8.83 -3.39 -2.33
C GLY A 50 7.37 -3.52 -2.75
N ALA A 51 7.01 -2.97 -3.89
CA ALA A 51 5.68 -3.13 -4.47
C ALA A 51 5.72 -3.61 -5.92
N TYR A 52 4.72 -4.40 -6.26
CA TYR A 52 4.33 -4.74 -7.63
C TYR A 52 2.83 -4.48 -7.77
N ILE A 53 2.41 -3.79 -8.83
CA ILE A 53 1.01 -3.49 -9.09
C ILE A 53 0.45 -4.53 -10.05
N HIS A 54 -0.42 -5.39 -9.54
CA HIS A 54 -1.12 -6.40 -10.33
C HIS A 54 -2.42 -5.84 -10.91
N THR A 55 -2.74 -6.21 -12.15
CA THR A 55 -4.05 -5.93 -12.75
C THR A 55 -4.93 -7.18 -12.65
N GLY A 56 -6.00 -7.11 -11.86
CA GLY A 56 -6.89 -8.22 -11.53
C GLY A 56 -7.61 -7.99 -10.20
N THR A 57 -8.27 -9.03 -9.69
CA THR A 57 -8.94 -8.98 -8.38
C THR A 57 -8.05 -9.54 -7.27
N LEU A 58 -8.37 -9.19 -6.02
CA LEU A 58 -7.68 -9.77 -4.86
C LEU A 58 -7.86 -11.30 -4.85
N GLU A 59 -9.05 -11.77 -5.21
CA GLU A 59 -9.44 -13.18 -5.23
C GLU A 59 -8.69 -13.98 -6.30
N SER A 60 -8.53 -13.44 -7.51
CA SER A 60 -7.86 -14.15 -8.61
C SER A 60 -6.35 -14.27 -8.41
N LEU A 61 -5.75 -13.38 -7.61
CA LEU A 61 -4.32 -13.38 -7.35
C LEU A 61 -3.94 -14.38 -6.25
N SER A 62 -3.72 -15.63 -6.63
CA SER A 62 -3.33 -16.72 -5.72
C SER A 62 -1.84 -16.88 -5.50
N ALA A 63 -1.00 -16.23 -6.31
CA ALA A 63 0.45 -16.22 -6.15
C ALA A 63 1.07 -14.96 -6.74
N VAL A 64 2.25 -14.56 -6.24
CA VAL A 64 3.08 -13.54 -6.88
C VAL A 64 3.50 -14.06 -8.25
N PRO A 65 3.20 -13.37 -9.36
CA PRO A 65 3.61 -13.80 -10.70
C PRO A 65 5.14 -13.94 -10.79
N GLU A 66 5.63 -14.94 -11.52
CA GLU A 66 7.07 -15.11 -11.73
C GLU A 66 7.70 -13.93 -12.50
N THR A 67 6.90 -13.27 -13.33
CA THR A 67 7.26 -12.05 -14.07
C THR A 67 7.16 -10.77 -13.23
N ALA A 68 6.74 -10.85 -11.97
CA ALA A 68 6.60 -9.68 -11.12
C ALA A 68 7.96 -9.11 -10.73
N THR A 69 8.19 -7.86 -11.14
CA THR A 69 9.33 -7.07 -10.68
C THR A 69 8.87 -6.15 -9.56
N PHE A 70 9.51 -6.25 -8.38
CA PHE A 70 9.22 -5.39 -7.25
C PHE A 70 10.10 -4.14 -7.32
N ALA A 71 9.48 -2.97 -7.24
CA ALA A 71 10.16 -1.71 -7.06
C ALA A 71 10.31 -1.40 -5.56
N GLY A 72 11.41 -0.77 -5.17
CA GLY A 72 11.55 -0.10 -3.87
C GLY A 72 11.31 1.40 -4.00
N ASP A 73 11.17 2.11 -2.88
CA ASP A 73 11.09 3.57 -2.91
C ASP A 73 12.50 4.15 -3.05
N GLU A 74 12.71 5.05 -4.02
CA GLU A 74 14.03 5.66 -4.25
C GLU A 74 14.07 7.11 -3.76
N ASN A 75 13.08 7.91 -4.16
CA ASN A 75 12.93 9.30 -3.73
C ASN A 75 11.46 9.75 -3.88
N ALA A 76 11.16 10.99 -3.50
CA ALA A 76 9.80 11.52 -3.53
C ALA A 76 9.11 11.47 -4.91
N ASN A 77 9.88 11.46 -6.00
CA ASN A 77 9.38 11.41 -7.38
C ASN A 77 9.42 9.99 -7.99
N LYS A 78 10.04 9.03 -7.30
CA LYS A 78 10.20 7.65 -7.77
C LYS A 78 9.93 6.67 -6.62
N LEU A 79 8.64 6.40 -6.42
CA LEU A 79 8.12 5.47 -5.43
C LEU A 79 7.75 4.15 -6.10
N ALA A 80 7.79 3.06 -5.32
CA ALA A 80 7.36 1.73 -5.74
C ALA A 80 5.87 1.68 -6.11
N ILE A 81 5.06 2.52 -5.45
CA ILE A 81 3.67 2.78 -5.80
C ILE A 81 3.59 4.21 -6.32
N PRO A 82 3.54 4.42 -7.65
CA PRO A 82 3.51 5.76 -8.21
C PRO A 82 2.28 6.56 -7.77
N THR A 83 2.47 7.87 -7.56
CA THR A 83 1.38 8.81 -7.35
C THR A 83 0.85 9.36 -8.68
N GLY A 84 -0.30 10.03 -8.64
CA GLY A 84 -0.97 10.57 -9.81
C GLY A 84 -2.11 9.67 -10.28
N SER A 85 -3.19 10.30 -10.75
CA SER A 85 -4.40 9.62 -11.20
C SER A 85 -4.08 8.59 -12.28
N GLY A 86 -4.46 7.33 -12.04
CA GLY A 86 -4.31 6.21 -12.98
C GLY A 86 -2.93 5.53 -12.98
N ASN A 87 -1.94 6.06 -12.26
CA ASN A 87 -0.58 5.50 -12.25
C ASN A 87 -0.38 4.40 -11.19
N GLY A 88 -1.14 4.45 -10.11
CA GLY A 88 -0.95 3.60 -8.94
C GLY A 88 -2.25 2.98 -8.47
N TRP A 89 -2.61 3.29 -7.23
CA TRP A 89 -3.79 2.70 -6.59
C TRP A 89 -5.08 3.49 -6.80
N TYR A 90 -5.03 4.73 -7.31
CA TYR A 90 -6.20 5.61 -7.42
C TYR A 90 -6.33 6.33 -8.76
N THR A 91 -7.57 6.70 -9.08
CA THR A 91 -7.92 7.70 -10.09
C THR A 91 -8.57 8.92 -9.43
N TYR A 92 -8.52 10.06 -10.11
CA TYR A 92 -9.18 11.30 -9.70
C TYR A 92 -10.15 11.76 -10.78
N GLY A 93 -11.39 12.00 -10.40
CA GLY A 93 -12.44 12.49 -11.30
C GLY A 93 -13.58 13.14 -10.52
N GLY A 94 -14.08 14.29 -11.01
CA GLY A 94 -15.20 14.98 -10.37
C GLY A 94 -14.96 15.42 -8.91
N GLY A 95 -13.70 15.65 -8.52
CA GLY A 95 -13.33 15.98 -7.14
C GLY A 95 -13.18 14.78 -6.20
N VAL A 96 -13.35 13.56 -6.72
CA VAL A 96 -13.32 12.32 -5.94
C VAL A 96 -12.07 11.50 -6.26
N ILE A 97 -11.46 10.92 -5.22
CA ILE A 97 -10.33 9.98 -5.31
C ILE A 97 -10.87 8.57 -5.13
N SER A 98 -10.89 7.79 -6.20
CA SER A 98 -11.42 6.43 -6.20
C SER A 98 -10.29 5.42 -6.36
N PRO A 99 -10.34 4.24 -5.71
CA PRO A 99 -9.45 3.15 -6.05
C PRO A 99 -9.52 2.86 -7.55
N THR A 100 -8.38 2.64 -8.19
CA THR A 100 -8.34 2.22 -9.59
C THR A 100 -8.89 0.80 -9.70
N ASN A 101 -9.86 0.61 -10.59
CA ASN A 101 -10.47 -0.69 -10.83
C ASN A 101 -9.41 -1.75 -11.17
N ASP A 102 -9.65 -2.97 -10.69
CA ASP A 102 -8.82 -4.14 -10.94
C ASP A 102 -7.33 -3.91 -10.65
N LYS A 103 -7.02 -3.16 -9.58
CA LYS A 103 -5.65 -3.00 -9.09
C LYS A 103 -5.50 -3.63 -7.72
N VAL A 104 -4.51 -4.52 -7.63
CA VAL A 104 -4.06 -5.13 -6.39
C VAL A 104 -2.61 -4.74 -6.18
N LEU A 105 -2.30 -4.19 -5.00
CA LEU A 105 -0.94 -3.92 -4.60
C LEU A 105 -0.35 -5.19 -3.99
N VAL A 106 0.69 -5.74 -4.60
CA VAL A 106 1.47 -6.83 -4.03
C VAL A 106 2.66 -6.21 -3.32
N ILE A 107 2.73 -6.39 -2.01
CA ILE A 107 3.74 -5.78 -1.15
C ILE A 107 4.70 -6.88 -0.70
N ARG A 108 6.00 -6.67 -0.95
CA ARG A 108 7.04 -7.32 -0.17
C ARG A 108 7.17 -6.55 1.14
N THR A 109 7.04 -7.21 2.28
CA THR A 109 7.03 -6.59 3.61
C THR A 109 8.42 -6.14 4.04
N GLY A 110 8.51 -5.32 5.09
CA GLY A 110 9.79 -4.81 5.60
C GLY A 110 10.72 -5.93 6.04
N ASP A 111 10.15 -7.05 6.53
CA ASP A 111 10.85 -8.27 6.91
C ASP A 111 11.00 -9.29 5.76
N GLY A 112 10.57 -8.96 4.54
CA GLY A 112 10.86 -9.72 3.32
C GLY A 112 9.83 -10.79 2.91
N LYS A 113 8.68 -10.87 3.57
CA LYS A 113 7.52 -11.72 3.21
C LYS A 113 6.59 -10.98 2.24
N TYR A 114 5.38 -11.51 2.01
CA TYR A 114 4.46 -10.96 1.02
C TYR A 114 3.05 -10.72 1.56
N ALA A 115 2.40 -9.69 1.03
CA ALA A 115 0.97 -9.44 1.19
C ALA A 115 0.36 -8.97 -0.13
N LYS A 116 -0.92 -9.28 -0.37
CA LYS A 116 -1.73 -8.62 -1.40
C LYS A 116 -2.74 -7.71 -0.75
N VAL A 117 -2.92 -6.52 -1.30
CA VAL A 117 -3.71 -5.44 -0.71
C VAL A 117 -4.64 -4.87 -1.77
N GLN A 118 -5.91 -4.73 -1.42
CA GLN A 118 -6.88 -3.99 -2.21
C GLN A 118 -7.42 -2.82 -1.39
N ILE A 119 -7.30 -1.63 -1.95
CA ILE A 119 -7.84 -0.41 -1.35
C ILE A 119 -9.30 -0.28 -1.74
N LEU A 120 -10.14 -0.02 -0.74
CA LEU A 120 -11.60 0.00 -0.87
C LEU A 120 -12.15 1.43 -0.81
N SER A 121 -11.55 2.30 0.01
CA SER A 121 -11.94 3.71 0.11
C SER A 121 -10.80 4.58 0.62
N TYR A 122 -10.79 5.85 0.21
CA TYR A 122 -9.93 6.92 0.72
C TYR A 122 -10.62 7.77 1.81
N TYR A 123 -11.91 7.52 2.05
CA TYR A 123 -12.79 8.38 2.82
C TYR A 123 -13.49 7.62 3.94
N LYS A 124 -13.84 8.35 4.99
CA LYS A 124 -14.36 7.78 6.22
C LYS A 124 -15.78 7.26 6.00
N GLY A 125 -15.99 5.97 6.23
CA GLY A 125 -17.33 5.36 6.21
C GLY A 125 -17.71 4.59 4.94
N GLY A 126 -16.81 4.45 3.97
CA GLY A 126 -17.09 3.68 2.73
C GLY A 126 -17.28 4.58 1.50
N PRO A 127 -17.56 4.03 0.30
CA PRO A 127 -17.34 4.72 -0.96
C PRO A 127 -18.16 6.02 -1.07
N ASP A 128 -17.65 6.93 -1.88
CA ASP A 128 -17.69 8.35 -1.57
C ASP A 128 -18.66 9.18 -2.40
N GLY A 129 -19.10 10.30 -1.82
CA GLY A 129 -19.79 11.41 -2.46
C GLY A 129 -19.20 12.76 -2.01
N PRO A 130 -19.59 13.89 -2.64
CA PRO A 130 -19.05 15.21 -2.28
C PRO A 130 -19.24 15.54 -0.80
N GLY A 131 -18.16 15.95 -0.11
CA GLY A 131 -18.19 16.41 1.28
C GLY A 131 -17.72 15.41 2.34
N SER A 132 -17.35 14.19 1.95
CA SER A 132 -16.81 13.18 2.88
C SER A 132 -15.47 13.56 3.51
N GLU A 133 -15.25 13.09 4.74
CA GLU A 133 -13.97 13.24 5.44
C GLU A 133 -12.90 12.35 4.76
N SER A 134 -11.94 12.99 4.09
CA SER A 134 -10.88 12.31 3.32
C SER A 134 -9.67 11.87 4.15
N ARG A 135 -8.78 11.04 3.57
CA ARG A 135 -7.58 10.46 4.22
C ARG A 135 -7.90 9.40 5.29
N PHE A 136 -9.04 8.72 5.14
CA PHE A 136 -9.45 7.58 5.93
C PHE A 136 -9.44 6.34 5.04
N TYR A 137 -8.25 5.73 4.92
CA TYR A 137 -8.08 4.53 4.12
C TYR A 137 -8.86 3.36 4.71
N THR A 138 -9.65 2.72 3.87
CA THR A 138 -10.18 1.39 4.10
C THR A 138 -9.56 0.47 3.06
N PHE A 139 -8.95 -0.63 3.49
CA PHE A 139 -8.36 -1.63 2.62
C PHE A 139 -8.54 -3.02 3.24
N ARG A 140 -8.48 -4.04 2.40
CA ARG A 140 -8.41 -5.44 2.81
C ARG A 140 -7.12 -6.04 2.30
N TYR A 141 -6.60 -7.06 2.99
CA TYR A 141 -5.34 -7.70 2.60
C TYR A 141 -5.31 -9.17 2.98
N VAL A 142 -4.42 -9.91 2.32
CA VAL A 142 -3.99 -11.26 2.70
C VAL A 142 -2.48 -11.21 2.92
N TYR A 143 -2.02 -11.68 4.08
CA TYR A 143 -0.61 -11.74 4.45
C TYR A 143 -0.11 -13.17 4.44
N GLN A 144 1.06 -13.41 3.85
CA GLN A 144 1.68 -14.72 3.78
C GLN A 144 2.80 -14.86 4.84
N PRO A 145 2.53 -15.57 5.96
CA PRO A 145 3.47 -15.62 7.09
C PRO A 145 4.69 -16.51 6.83
N ASP A 146 4.60 -17.50 5.93
CA ASP A 146 5.71 -18.40 5.60
C ASP A 146 6.71 -17.79 4.60
N GLY A 147 6.44 -16.60 4.07
CA GLY A 147 7.29 -15.90 3.11
C GLY A 147 7.29 -16.49 1.70
N SER A 148 6.48 -17.52 1.45
CA SER A 148 6.29 -18.05 0.10
C SER A 148 5.59 -17.01 -0.79
N LYS A 149 5.68 -17.24 -2.09
CA LYS A 149 4.97 -16.44 -3.10
C LYS A 149 3.52 -16.88 -3.31
N LYS A 150 2.99 -17.78 -2.48
CA LYS A 150 1.58 -18.19 -2.50
C LYS A 150 0.77 -17.20 -1.66
N LEU A 151 -0.35 -16.71 -2.18
CA LEU A 151 -1.12 -15.59 -1.64
C LEU A 151 -2.59 -15.96 -1.39
N ASN A 152 -2.84 -17.23 -1.08
CA ASN A 152 -4.17 -17.81 -0.93
C ASN A 152 -4.56 -18.00 0.54
#